data_AF-A0A7R9MCC0-F1
#
_entry.id   AF-A0A7R9MCC0-F1
#
_cell.length_a   1.000
_cell.length_b   1.000
_cell.length_c   1.000
_cell.angle_alpha   90.00
_cell.angle_beta   90.00
_cell.angle_gamma   90.00
#
_symmetry.space_group_name_H-M   'P 1'
#
loop_
_entity.id
_entity.type
_entity.pdbx_description
1 polymer ?
#
loop_
_entity_poly.entity_id
_entity_poly.type
_entity_poly.pdbx_seq_one_letter_code
_entity_poly.pdbx_strand_id
1 'polypeptide(L)'
;MLNEACAQRLAQKNGPQNQIRRSRRELDRLCKKTSFKKEEVKLLYWGYKCATAMSDGILNESIFKDIYSQFFPQAGDASLYAHYVFNAMFSEALKKNNGQITFSDYACALSLLCRGTIIDKIQWIFTLYDINKD
;
A
#
# COMPACT_ATOMS: atom_id res chain seq x y z
N MET A 1 -10.29 -7.72 -1.36
CA MET A 1 -9.90 -9.14 -1.32
C MET A 1 -8.45 -9.25 -1.75
N LEU A 2 -7.52 -9.11 -0.80
CA LEU A 2 -6.14 -9.54 -0.98
C LEU A 2 -6.21 -11.05 -1.14
N ASN A 3 -6.08 -11.55 -2.37
CA ASN A 3 -6.28 -12.97 -2.65
C ASN A 3 -5.34 -13.79 -1.77
N GLU A 4 -5.88 -14.75 -1.02
CA GLU A 4 -5.13 -15.65 -0.14
C GLU A 4 -3.95 -16.31 -0.89
N ALA A 5 -4.09 -16.51 -2.20
CA ALA A 5 -3.04 -17.00 -3.08
C ALA A 5 -1.76 -16.13 -3.09
N CYS A 6 -1.89 -14.81 -2.97
CA CYS A 6 -0.74 -13.90 -2.94
C CYS A 6 -0.03 -13.95 -1.58
N ALA A 7 -0.80 -14.09 -0.50
CA ALA A 7 -0.26 -14.26 0.85
C ALA A 7 0.43 -15.64 1.01
N GLN A 8 -0.14 -16.70 0.45
CA GLN A 8 0.39 -18.07 0.51
C GLN A 8 1.70 -18.23 -0.27
N ARG A 9 1.81 -17.62 -1.46
CA ARG A 9 3.04 -17.66 -2.27
C ARG A 9 4.21 -16.94 -1.62
N LEU A 10 3.95 -15.85 -0.90
CA LEU A 10 4.98 -15.16 -0.15
C LEU A 10 5.39 -15.96 1.10
N ALA A 11 4.43 -16.61 1.78
CA ALA A 11 4.68 -17.36 3.01
C ALA A 11 5.59 -18.59 2.80
N GLN A 12 5.57 -19.21 1.62
CA GLN A 12 6.40 -20.38 1.31
C GLN A 12 7.86 -20.03 1.05
N LYS A 13 8.20 -18.76 0.74
CA LYS A 13 9.57 -18.36 0.40
C LYS A 13 10.42 -17.94 1.62
N ASN A 14 9.84 -17.85 2.81
CA ASN A 14 10.55 -17.39 4.01
C ASN A 14 10.27 -18.30 5.22
N GLY A 15 11.25 -19.13 5.56
CA GLY A 15 11.35 -19.85 6.84
C GLY A 15 11.45 -18.90 8.05
N PRO A 16 11.58 -19.46 9.27
CA PRO A 16 10.78 -19.08 10.43
C PRO A 16 11.09 -17.69 10.98
N GLN A 17 10.00 -16.96 11.20
CA GLN A 17 9.76 -16.03 12.32
C GLN A 17 10.99 -15.34 12.92
N ASN A 18 11.33 -14.16 12.40
CA ASN A 18 12.04 -13.17 13.22
C ASN A 18 11.11 -11.98 13.48
N GLN A 19 10.81 -11.81 14.77
CA GLN A 19 9.75 -10.98 15.32
C GLN A 19 9.82 -9.55 14.80
N ILE A 20 8.74 -9.12 14.14
CA ILE A 20 8.52 -7.71 13.83
C ILE A 20 8.16 -7.02 15.15
N ARG A 21 9.20 -6.57 15.88
CA ARG A 21 9.07 -5.70 17.06
C ARG A 21 8.78 -4.26 16.63
N ARG A 22 7.62 -3.99 16.05
CA ARG A 22 7.06 -2.62 16.15
C ARG A 22 6.53 -2.44 17.56
N SER A 23 6.71 -1.25 18.13
CA SER A 23 6.22 -0.98 19.49
C SER A 23 4.71 -1.19 19.53
N ARG A 24 4.20 -1.84 20.58
CA ARG A 24 2.75 -2.07 20.78
C ARG A 24 1.94 -0.77 20.62
N ARG A 25 2.54 0.37 21.00
CA ARG A 25 1.99 1.73 20.85
C ARG A 25 1.84 2.19 19.40
N GLU A 26 2.76 1.83 18.50
CA GLU A 26 2.66 2.19 17.08
C GLU A 26 1.58 1.37 16.38
N LEU A 27 1.49 0.07 16.71
CA LEU A 27 0.44 -0.79 16.19
C LEU A 27 -0.94 -0.30 16.64
N ASP A 28 -1.10 0.08 17.91
CA ASP A 28 -2.36 0.63 18.42
C ASP A 28 -2.73 1.96 17.73
N ARG A 29 -1.74 2.84 17.48
CA ARG A 29 -1.95 4.09 16.73
C ARG A 29 -2.38 3.83 15.28
N LEU A 30 -1.73 2.87 14.61
CA LEU A 30 -2.07 2.51 13.24
C LEU A 30 -3.47 1.89 13.17
N CYS A 31 -3.81 0.96 14.06
CA CYS A 31 -5.15 0.37 14.10
C CYS A 31 -6.24 1.43 14.30
N LYS A 32 -6.00 2.45 15.13
CA LYS A 32 -6.93 3.58 15.31
C LYS A 32 -7.06 4.45 14.06
N LYS A 33 -5.98 4.64 13.30
CA LYS A 33 -5.97 5.49 12.09
C LYS A 33 -6.52 4.79 10.84
N THR A 34 -6.31 3.48 10.71
CA THR A 34 -6.59 2.72 9.49
C THR A 34 -7.78 1.77 9.64
N SER A 35 -8.44 1.84 10.80
CA SER A 35 -9.52 0.93 11.23
C SER A 35 -9.18 -0.57 11.11
N PHE A 36 -7.94 -0.96 10.78
CA PHE A 36 -7.49 -2.33 10.61
C PHE A 36 -7.29 -3.03 11.96
N LYS A 37 -7.50 -4.35 11.98
CA LYS A 37 -7.15 -5.19 13.14
C LYS A 37 -5.64 -5.36 13.22
N LYS A 38 -5.13 -5.73 14.40
CA LYS A 38 -3.69 -5.91 14.64
C LYS A 38 -3.07 -6.95 13.72
N GLU A 39 -3.80 -8.00 13.41
CA GLU A 39 -3.39 -9.08 12.50
C GLU A 39 -3.24 -8.54 11.07
N GLU A 40 -4.18 -7.72 10.62
CA GLU A 40 -4.18 -7.10 9.29
C GLU A 40 -3.04 -6.09 9.15
N VAL A 41 -2.79 -5.27 10.18
CA VAL A 41 -1.65 -4.34 10.20
C VAL A 41 -0.32 -5.09 10.11
N LYS A 42 -0.20 -6.26 10.77
CA LYS A 42 1.00 -7.11 10.65
C LYS A 42 1.18 -7.67 9.24
N LEU A 43 0.09 -8.15 8.62
CA LEU A 43 0.11 -8.63 7.23
C LEU A 43 0.48 -7.52 6.25
N LEU A 44 -0.13 -6.34 6.40
CA LEU A 44 0.19 -5.14 5.63
C LEU A 44 1.66 -4.77 5.76
N TYR A 45 2.19 -4.78 6.98
CA TYR A 45 3.59 -4.47 7.22
C TYR A 45 4.52 -5.49 6.60
N TRP A 46 4.16 -6.77 6.67
CA TRP A 46 4.97 -7.81 6.06
C TRP A 46 4.97 -7.70 4.52
N GLY A 47 3.80 -7.44 3.91
CA GLY A 47 3.69 -7.15 2.48
C GLY A 47 4.51 -5.92 2.07
N TYR A 48 4.42 -4.83 2.85
CA TYR A 48 5.26 -3.65 2.67
C TYR A 48 6.75 -3.99 2.75
N LYS A 49 7.17 -4.71 3.80
CA LYS A 49 8.58 -5.08 4.00
C LYS A 49 9.10 -5.98 2.88
N CYS A 50 8.29 -6.92 2.39
CA CYS A 50 8.64 -7.76 1.24
C CYS A 50 8.78 -6.93 -0.04
N ALA A 51 7.86 -5.99 -0.29
CA ALA A 51 7.90 -5.09 -1.43
C ALA A 51 9.13 -4.16 -1.41
N THR A 52 9.46 -3.61 -0.24
CA THR A 52 10.57 -2.66 -0.09
C THR A 52 11.90 -3.35 0.21
N ALA A 53 11.95 -4.69 0.27
CA ALA A 53 13.16 -5.44 0.60
C ALA A 53 14.31 -5.18 -0.40
N MET A 54 13.96 -4.84 -1.65
CA MET A 54 14.92 -4.55 -2.71
C MET A 54 15.26 -3.05 -2.85
N SER A 55 14.68 -2.18 -2.01
CA SER A 55 14.82 -0.71 -2.13
C SER A 55 15.00 -0.02 -0.78
N ASP A 56 15.75 -0.65 0.12
CA ASP A 56 16.15 -0.10 1.43
C ASP A 56 14.98 0.40 2.30
N GLY A 57 13.81 -0.23 2.19
CA GLY A 57 12.65 0.12 3.01
C GLY A 57 11.77 1.26 2.47
N ILE A 58 12.08 1.80 1.29
CA ILE A 58 11.32 2.89 0.66
C ILE A 58 10.36 2.33 -0.39
N LEU A 59 9.09 2.73 -0.32
CA LEU A 59 8.11 2.41 -1.34
C LEU A 59 8.12 3.50 -2.42
N ASN A 60 8.64 3.16 -3.59
CA ASN A 60 8.74 4.04 -4.76
C ASN A 60 7.76 3.64 -5.86
N GLU A 61 7.53 4.54 -6.82
CA GLU A 61 6.63 4.31 -7.94
C GLU A 61 6.98 3.05 -8.75
N SER A 62 8.27 2.78 -8.99
CA SER A 62 8.72 1.57 -9.71
C SER A 62 8.27 0.29 -9.01
N ILE A 63 8.43 0.21 -7.69
CA ILE A 63 8.02 -0.95 -6.90
C ILE A 63 6.50 -1.10 -6.96
N PHE A 64 5.77 0.02 -6.90
CA PHE A 64 4.32 -0.01 -7.02
C PHE A 64 3.87 -0.55 -8.38
N LYS A 65 4.52 -0.13 -9.48
CA LYS A 65 4.27 -0.66 -10.83
C LYS A 65 4.53 -2.16 -10.91
N ASP A 66 5.63 -2.64 -10.32
CA ASP A 66 5.96 -4.07 -10.30
C ASP A 66 4.91 -4.90 -9.56
N ILE A 67 4.45 -4.40 -8.40
CA ILE A 67 3.37 -5.00 -7.63
C ILE A 67 2.07 -4.98 -8.44
N TYR A 68 1.74 -3.85 -9.07
CA TYR A 68 0.52 -3.67 -9.85
C TYR A 68 0.45 -4.63 -11.03
N SER A 69 1.54 -4.78 -11.77
CA SER A 69 1.66 -5.70 -12.90
C SER A 69 1.50 -7.18 -12.49
N GLN A 70 1.93 -7.55 -11.28
CA GLN A 70 1.71 -8.90 -10.74
C GLN A 70 0.24 -9.21 -10.46
N PHE A 71 -0.56 -8.19 -10.12
CA PHE A 71 -2.00 -8.35 -9.91
C PHE A 71 -2.81 -8.41 -11.20
N PHE A 72 -2.31 -7.80 -12.28
CA PHE A 72 -2.97 -7.72 -13.58
C PHE A 72 -2.10 -8.25 -14.72
N PRO A 73 -1.68 -9.54 -14.69
CA PRO A 73 -0.76 -10.09 -15.69
C PRO A 73 -1.36 -10.14 -17.11
N GLN A 74 -2.69 -10.02 -17.23
CA GLN A 74 -3.42 -10.05 -18.50
C GLN A 74 -3.65 -8.65 -19.11
N ALA A 75 -3.40 -7.57 -18.36
CA ALA A 75 -3.77 -6.22 -18.77
C ALA A 75 -2.73 -5.53 -19.71
N GLY A 76 -1.67 -6.23 -20.11
CA GLY A 76 -0.59 -5.63 -20.90
C GLY A 76 0.23 -4.62 -20.09
N ASP A 77 0.75 -3.57 -20.74
CA ASP A 77 1.53 -2.52 -20.07
C ASP A 77 0.61 -1.58 -19.25
N ALA A 78 0.31 -1.99 -18.02
CA ALA A 78 -0.45 -1.20 -17.07
C ALA A 78 0.38 -0.11 -16.36
N SER A 79 1.62 0.15 -16.79
CA SER A 79 2.54 1.07 -16.11
C SER A 79 2.01 2.50 -16.02
N LEU A 80 1.34 2.97 -17.06
CA LEU A 80 0.75 4.33 -17.09
C LEU A 80 -0.43 4.45 -16.13
N TYR A 81 -1.31 3.44 -16.08
CA TYR A 81 -2.42 3.44 -15.15
C TYR A 81 -1.95 3.29 -13.69
N ALA A 82 -0.94 2.44 -13.46
CA ALA A 82 -0.29 2.31 -12.16
C ALA A 82 0.34 3.64 -11.69
N HIS A 83 0.89 4.45 -12.60
CA HIS A 83 1.38 5.80 -12.27
C HIS A 83 0.25 6.70 -11.76
N TYR A 84 -0.90 6.75 -12.45
CA TYR A 84 -2.04 7.57 -12.01
C TYR A 84 -2.58 7.10 -10.66
N VAL A 85 -2.72 5.78 -10.46
CA VAL A 85 -3.15 5.21 -9.18
C VAL A 85 -2.16 5.56 -8.06
N PHE A 86 -0.85 5.45 -8.34
CA PHE A 86 0.18 5.82 -7.39
C PHE A 86 0.10 7.30 -6.99
N ASN A 87 -0.04 8.21 -7.96
CA ASN A 87 -0.20 9.63 -7.69
C ASN A 87 -1.47 9.93 -6.89
N ALA A 88 -2.61 9.37 -7.28
CA ALA A 88 -3.87 9.58 -6.58
C ALA A 88 -3.85 9.05 -5.13
N MET A 89 -3.10 7.98 -4.87
CA MET A 89 -2.95 7.42 -3.52
C MET A 89 -1.92 8.13 -2.66
N PHE A 90 -0.79 8.55 -3.24
CA PHE A 90 0.40 8.95 -2.49
C PHE A 90 0.83 10.39 -2.71
N SER A 91 0.22 11.18 -3.59
CA SER A 91 0.64 12.57 -3.83
C SER A 91 0.69 13.40 -2.54
N GLU A 92 -0.30 13.24 -1.67
CA GLU A 92 -0.36 13.95 -0.40
C GLU A 92 0.68 13.45 0.61
N ALA A 93 1.01 12.16 0.57
CA ALA A 93 2.08 11.60 1.41
C ALA A 93 3.46 12.08 0.94
N LEU A 94 3.70 12.07 -0.38
CA LEU A 94 4.94 12.54 -1.00
C LEU A 94 5.22 14.02 -0.72
N LYS A 95 4.18 14.87 -0.77
CA LYS A 95 4.29 16.29 -0.38
C LYS A 95 4.65 16.50 1.08
N LYS A 96 4.12 15.67 2.00
CA LYS A 96 4.34 15.81 3.44
C LYS A 96 5.70 15.27 3.88
N ASN A 97 6.19 14.22 3.24
CA ASN A 97 7.33 13.43 3.71
C ASN A 97 8.54 13.51 2.78
N ASN A 98 8.82 14.69 2.22
CA ASN A 98 10.00 14.96 1.39
C ASN A 98 10.19 13.93 0.24
N GLY A 99 9.09 13.52 -0.40
CA GLY A 99 9.09 12.56 -1.50
C GLY A 99 9.18 11.09 -1.09
N GLN A 100 9.02 10.74 0.20
CA GLN A 100 9.05 9.35 0.67
C GLN A 100 7.69 8.87 1.19
N ILE A 101 7.32 7.65 0.86
CA ILE A 101 6.10 7.01 1.39
C ILE A 101 6.49 6.17 2.60
N THR A 102 5.98 6.53 3.76
CA THR A 102 6.17 5.71 4.96
C THR A 102 5.16 4.58 5.00
N PHE A 103 5.44 3.55 5.80
CA PHE A 103 4.45 2.50 6.06
C PHE A 103 3.12 3.04 6.62
N SER A 104 3.16 4.13 7.42
CA SER A 104 1.93 4.71 7.96
C SER A 104 1.06 5.29 6.84
N ASP A 105 1.67 5.92 5.84
CA ASP A 105 0.95 6.49 4.71
C ASP A 105 0.39 5.38 3.81
N TYR A 106 1.18 4.33 3.57
CA TYR A 106 0.74 3.12 2.89
C TYR A 106 -0.47 2.48 3.55
N ALA A 107 -0.43 2.29 4.87
CA ALA A 107 -1.54 1.71 5.62
C ALA A 107 -2.79 2.61 5.61
N CYS A 108 -2.62 3.94 5.69
CA CYS A 108 -3.73 4.89 5.58
C CYS A 108 -4.36 4.89 4.18
N ALA A 109 -3.56 4.90 3.11
CA ALA A 109 -4.05 4.87 1.75
C ALA A 109 -4.85 3.59 1.46
N LEU A 110 -4.37 2.44 1.95
CA LEU A 110 -5.11 1.18 1.84
C LEU A 110 -6.36 1.14 2.71
N SER A 111 -6.36 1.81 3.86
CA SER A 111 -7.57 1.96 4.67
C SER A 111 -8.66 2.72 3.93
N LEU A 112 -8.29 3.81 3.26
CA LEU A 112 -9.23 4.60 2.45
C LEU A 112 -9.88 3.73 1.35
N LEU A 113 -9.07 2.95 0.63
CA LEU A 113 -9.58 2.09 -0.44
C LEU A 113 -10.43 0.92 0.07
N CYS A 114 -9.98 0.24 1.12
CA CYS A 114 -10.65 -0.96 1.61
C CYS A 114 -11.87 -0.63 2.50
N ARG A 115 -11.76 0.39 3.35
CA ARG A 115 -12.69 0.69 4.45
C ARG A 115 -13.20 2.12 4.48
N GLY A 116 -12.74 2.98 3.57
CA GLY A 116 -13.30 4.32 3.41
C GLY A 116 -14.78 4.26 3.04
N THR A 117 -15.48 5.35 3.31
CA THR A 117 -16.88 5.52 2.93
C THR A 117 -17.02 5.58 1.41
N ILE A 118 -18.25 5.45 0.91
CA ILE A 118 -18.51 5.64 -0.52
C ILE A 118 -18.08 7.05 -0.97
N ILE A 119 -18.29 8.07 -0.13
CA ILE A 119 -17.88 9.44 -0.43
C ILE A 119 -16.35 9.54 -0.55
N ASP A 120 -15.61 8.94 0.38
CA ASP A 120 -14.15 8.92 0.34
C ASP A 120 -13.62 8.25 -0.95
N LYS A 121 -14.26 7.14 -1.35
CA LYS A 121 -13.91 6.43 -2.58
C LYS A 121 -14.23 7.24 -3.82
N ILE A 122 -15.37 7.92 -3.85
CA ILE A 122 -15.75 8.81 -4.94
C ILE A 122 -14.74 9.95 -5.05
N GLN A 123 -14.40 10.62 -3.95
CA GLN A 123 -13.38 11.67 -3.94
C GLN A 123 -12.03 11.15 -4.44
N TRP A 124 -11.62 9.96 -4.01
CA TRP A 124 -10.39 9.34 -4.50
C TRP A 124 -10.43 9.02 -6.00
N ILE A 125 -11.56 8.51 -6.50
CA ILE A 125 -11.78 8.27 -7.94
C ILE A 125 -11.72 9.60 -8.70
N PHE A 126 -12.35 10.66 -8.20
CA PHE A 126 -12.24 11.99 -8.81
C PHE A 126 -10.78 12.42 -8.92
N THR A 127 -9.99 12.31 -7.85
CA THR A 127 -8.55 12.61 -7.89
C THR A 127 -7.78 11.75 -8.89
N LEU A 128 -8.22 10.50 -9.13
CA LEU A 128 -7.60 9.61 -10.12
C LEU A 128 -7.89 10.05 -11.56
N TYR A 129 -9.12 10.50 -11.83
CA TYR A 129 -9.54 10.96 -13.16
C TYR A 129 -9.16 12.42 -13.42
N ASP A 130 -8.94 13.20 -12.37
CA ASP A 130 -8.47 14.59 -12.41
C ASP A 130 -6.95 14.65 -12.65
N ILE A 131 -6.54 14.16 -13.82
CA ILE A 131 -5.14 14.11 -14.26
C ILE A 131 -4.60 15.53 -14.53
N ASN A 132 -5.47 16.44 -14.98
CA ASN A 132 -5.11 17.79 -15.41
C ASN A 132 -5.32 18.88 -14.34
N LYS A 133 -6.09 18.61 -13.28
CA LYS A 133 -6.34 19.54 -12.16
C LYS A 133 -6.95 20.88 -12.56
N ASP A 134 -7.80 20.86 -13.57
CA ASP A 134 -8.52 21.99 -14.16
C ASP A 134 -9.93 22.22 -13.58
#